data_AF-A0A813N0L0-F1
#
_entry.id   AF-A0A813N0L0-F1
#
_cell.length_a   1.000
_cell.length_b   1.000
_cell.length_c   1.000
_cell.angle_alpha   90.00
_cell.angle_beta   90.00
_cell.angle_gamma   90.00
#
_symmetry.space_group_name_H-M   'P 1'
#
loop_
_entity.id
_entity.type
_entity.pdbx_description
1 polymer ?
#
loop_
_entity_poly.entity_id
_entity_poly.type
_entity_poly.pdbx_seq_one_letter_code
_entity_poly.pdbx_strand_id
1 'polypeptide(L)'
;MEDLQRGSTIRRLISSCIKDDYYISASLIHLYMQCGDITNAQLLFDTTITKKHYQCYIKNNQPNKAIDLFNEIKNPNEIIINLLFNACAQQKNH
;
A
#
# COMPACT_ATOMS: atom_id res chain seq x y z
N MET A 1 -1.12 -8.81 -30.00
CA MET A 1 -0.83 -9.45 -28.69
C MET A 1 0.14 -8.59 -27.86
N GLU A 2 1.17 -8.00 -28.47
CA GLU A 2 2.07 -7.04 -27.79
C GLU A 2 1.38 -5.81 -27.20
N ASP A 3 0.42 -5.21 -27.90
CA ASP A 3 -0.24 -3.97 -27.44
C ASP A 3 -1.06 -4.17 -26.16
N LEU A 4 -1.67 -5.35 -26.00
CA LEU A 4 -2.43 -5.70 -24.79
C LEU A 4 -1.50 -5.91 -23.58
N GLN A 5 -0.33 -6.52 -23.82
CA GLN A 5 0.73 -6.72 -22.83
C GLN A 5 1.37 -5.39 -22.39
N ARG A 6 1.54 -4.45 -23.33
CA ARG A 6 2.00 -3.08 -23.04
C ARG A 6 0.94 -2.31 -22.25
N GLY A 7 -0.33 -2.39 -22.64
CA GLY A 7 -1.44 -1.77 -21.93
C GLY A 7 -1.59 -2.27 -20.49
N SER A 8 -1.44 -3.57 -20.24
CA SER A 8 -1.47 -4.13 -18.89
C SER A 8 -0.28 -3.69 -18.04
N THR A 9 0.90 -3.55 -18.65
CA THR A 9 2.11 -3.07 -17.97
C THR A 9 1.99 -1.59 -17.59
N ILE A 10 1.51 -0.75 -18.50
CA ILE A 10 1.27 0.67 -18.23
C ILE A 10 0.20 0.84 -17.15
N ARG A 11 -0.92 0.10 -17.22
CA ARG A 11 -1.96 0.12 -16.19
C ARG A 11 -1.41 -0.27 -14.82
N ARG A 12 -0.54 -1.28 -14.76
CA ARG A 12 0.12 -1.72 -13.52
C ARG A 12 1.09 -0.66 -13.00
N LEU A 13 1.87 -0.01 -13.86
CA LEU A 13 2.77 1.08 -13.49
C LEU A 13 2.01 2.28 -12.93
N ILE A 14 0.94 2.70 -13.60
CA ILE A 14 0.05 3.78 -13.12
C ILE A 14 -0.54 3.38 -11.76
N SER A 15 -1.05 2.15 -11.62
CA SER A 15 -1.59 1.66 -10.36
C SER A 15 -0.53 1.59 -9.25
N SER A 16 0.75 1.31 -9.59
CA SER A 16 1.87 1.36 -8.64
C SER A 16 2.19 2.79 -8.23
N CYS A 17 2.33 3.71 -9.19
CA CYS A 17 2.60 5.13 -8.94
C CYS A 17 1.51 5.77 -8.07
N ILE A 18 0.24 5.46 -8.35
CA ILE A 18 -0.89 5.90 -7.53
C ILE A 18 -0.73 5.42 -6.08
N LYS A 19 -0.32 4.16 -5.88
CA LYS A 19 -0.17 3.56 -4.55
C LYS A 19 1.10 4.01 -3.82
N ASP A 20 2.11 4.52 -4.53
CA ASP A 20 3.35 5.04 -3.95
C ASP A 20 3.30 6.54 -3.64
N ASP A 21 2.53 7.30 -4.42
CA ASP A 21 2.39 8.74 -4.25
C ASP A 21 1.18 9.09 -3.36
N TYR A 22 1.49 9.65 -2.19
CA TYR A 22 0.48 10.09 -1.22
C TYR A 22 -0.44 11.18 -1.79
N TYR A 23 0.07 12.08 -2.61
CA TYR A 23 -0.73 13.17 -3.19
C TYR A 23 -1.71 12.62 -4.23
N ILE A 24 -1.28 11.63 -5.02
CA ILE A 24 -2.15 10.96 -5.99
C ILE A 24 -3.22 10.13 -5.26
N SER A 25 -2.83 9.39 -4.22
CA SER A 25 -3.78 8.65 -3.38
C SER A 25 -4.80 9.59 -2.71
N ALA A 26 -4.36 10.72 -2.13
CA ALA A 26 -5.24 11.71 -1.51
C ALA A 26 -6.21 12.35 -2.52
N SER A 27 -5.73 12.66 -3.73
CA SER A 27 -6.57 13.21 -4.81
C SER A 27 -7.64 12.22 -5.27
N LEU A 28 -7.30 10.93 -5.37
CA LEU A 28 -8.26 9.87 -5.73
C LEU A 28 -9.26 9.58 -4.61
N ILE A 29 -8.85 9.61 -3.35
CA ILE A 29 -9.77 9.52 -2.21
C ILE A 29 -10.80 10.66 -2.29
N HIS A 30 -10.32 11.89 -2.54
CA HIS A 30 -11.21 13.04 -2.70
C HIS A 30 -12.19 12.87 -3.87
N LEU A 31 -11.71 12.37 -5.01
CA LEU A 31 -12.55 12.07 -6.17
C LEU A 31 -13.63 11.02 -5.85
N TYR A 32 -13.26 9.90 -5.21
CA TYR A 32 -14.21 8.88 -4.81
C TYR A 32 -15.27 9.42 -3.84
N MET A 33 -14.87 10.29 -2.89
CA MET A 33 -15.80 10.97 -1.99
C MET A 33 -16.77 11.89 -2.76
N GLN A 34 -16.30 12.66 -3.74
CA GLN A 34 -17.14 13.52 -4.57
C GLN A 34 -18.13 12.72 -5.42
N CYS A 35 -17.73 11.53 -5.89
CA CYS A 35 -18.60 10.61 -6.63
C CYS A 35 -19.56 9.82 -5.73
N GLY A 36 -19.48 9.95 -4.40
CA GLY A 36 -20.29 9.17 -3.46
C GLY A 36 -19.85 7.71 -3.30
N ASP A 37 -18.70 7.32 -3.87
CA ASP A 37 -18.12 5.98 -3.74
C ASP A 37 -17.28 5.88 -2.46
N ILE A 38 -17.98 5.92 -1.33
CA ILE A 38 -17.39 5.91 0.01
C ILE A 38 -16.57 4.63 0.24
N THR A 39 -17.03 3.50 -0.30
CA THR A 39 -16.37 2.20 -0.15
C THR A 39 -14.96 2.22 -0.74
N ASN A 40 -14.80 2.70 -1.98
CA ASN A 40 -13.49 2.77 -2.60
C ASN A 40 -12.61 3.88 -1.99
N ALA A 41 -13.21 5.01 -1.58
CA ALA A 41 -12.50 6.05 -0.84
C ALA A 41 -11.88 5.50 0.45
N GLN A 42 -12.67 4.75 1.23
CA GLN A 42 -12.24 4.19 2.49
C GLN A 42 -11.18 3.09 2.30
N LEU A 43 -11.39 2.18 1.34
CA LEU A 43 -10.40 1.15 1.03
C LEU A 43 -9.02 1.74 0.64
N LEU A 44 -9.02 2.80 -0.17
CA LEU A 44 -7.79 3.47 -0.59
C LEU A 44 -7.15 4.25 0.57
N PHE A 45 -7.95 4.89 1.42
CA PHE A 45 -7.47 5.56 2.63
C PHE A 45 -6.79 4.57 3.58
N ASP A 46 -7.49 3.49 3.93
CA ASP A 46 -7.00 2.46 4.87
C ASP A 46 -5.69 1.84 4.36
N THR A 47 -5.63 1.52 3.05
CA THR A 47 -4.42 0.99 2.43
C THR A 47 -3.26 1.99 2.49
N THR A 48 -3.52 3.27 2.21
CA THR A 48 -2.51 4.34 2.23
C THR A 48 -1.94 4.56 3.62
N ILE A 49 -2.81 4.66 4.63
CA ILE A 49 -2.41 4.88 6.03
C ILE A 49 -1.66 3.67 6.58
N THR A 50 -2.17 2.46 6.34
CA THR A 50 -1.52 1.21 6.76
C THR A 50 -0.10 1.14 6.21
N LYS A 51 0.07 1.35 4.90
CA LYS A 51 1.40 1.40 4.26
C LYS A 51 2.36 2.38 4.93
N LYS A 52 1.89 3.58 5.29
CA LYS A 52 2.72 4.59 5.97
C LYS A 52 3.13 4.14 7.37
N HIS A 53 2.25 3.50 8.14
CA HIS A 53 2.61 2.93 9.44
C HIS A 53 3.70 1.87 9.31
N TYR A 54 3.58 0.95 8.34
CA TYR A 54 4.63 -0.04 8.05
C TYR A 54 5.97 0.62 7.71
N GLN A 55 5.96 1.58 6.77
CA GLN A 55 7.17 2.30 6.39
C GLN A 55 7.80 3.04 7.59
N CYS A 56 6.99 3.60 8.48
CA CYS A 56 7.44 4.25 9.70
C CYS A 56 8.11 3.27 10.66
N TYR A 57 7.48 2.12 10.94
CA TYR A 57 8.05 1.09 11.81
C TYR A 57 9.36 0.50 11.26
N ILE A 58 9.42 0.24 9.95
CA ILE A 58 10.63 -0.23 9.26
C ILE A 58 11.76 0.81 9.39
N LYS A 59 11.49 2.08 9.08
CA LYS A 59 12.49 3.15 9.16
C LYS A 59 13.00 3.39 10.59
N ASN A 60 12.16 3.12 11.59
CA ASN A 60 12.50 3.32 13.01
C ASN A 60 13.01 2.04 13.70
N ASN A 61 13.41 1.02 12.93
CA ASN A 61 13.94 -0.25 13.42
C ASN A 61 13.01 -0.93 14.45
N GLN A 62 11.69 -0.83 14.23
CA GLN A 62 10.65 -1.42 15.07
C GLN A 62 9.87 -2.51 14.32
N PRO A 63 10.54 -3.59 13.84
CA PRO A 63 9.90 -4.62 13.02
C PRO A 63 8.77 -5.34 13.76
N ASN A 64 8.86 -5.49 15.09
CA ASN A 64 7.80 -6.11 15.88
C ASN A 64 6.47 -5.36 15.78
N LYS A 65 6.49 -4.02 15.77
CA LYS A 65 5.25 -3.24 15.61
C LYS A 65 4.65 -3.37 14.21
N ALA A 66 5.48 -3.58 13.19
CA ALA A 66 5.00 -3.89 11.84
C ALA A 66 4.35 -5.28 11.77
N ILE A 67 4.86 -6.25 12.53
CA ILE A 67 4.27 -7.59 12.65
C ILE A 67 2.94 -7.52 13.44
N ASP A 68 2.90 -6.77 14.54
CA ASP A 68 1.66 -6.59 15.32
C ASP A 68 0.55 -5.97 14.45
N LEU A 69 0.89 -4.91 13.69
CA LEU A 69 -0.02 -4.29 12.74
C LEU A 69 -0.49 -5.28 11.65
N PHE A 70 0.34 -6.26 11.27
CA PHE A 70 -0.04 -7.29 10.29
C PHE A 70 -1.12 -8.22 10.83
N ASN A 71 -0.99 -8.60 12.08
CA ASN A 71 -1.90 -9.52 12.73
C ASN A 71 -3.30 -8.91 12.92
N GLU A 72 -3.41 -7.58 12.94
CA GLU A 72 -4.69 -6.86 13.01
C GLU A 72 -5.42 -6.81 11.65
N ILE A 73 -4.73 -7.09 10.54
CA ILE A 73 -5.29 -6.98 9.19
C ILE A 73 -5.90 -8.31 8.75
N LYS A 74 -7.24 -8.36 8.68
CA LYS A 74 -7.97 -9.58 8.25
C LYS A 74 -7.65 -10.04 6.82
N ASN A 75 -7.34 -9.12 5.91
CA ASN A 75 -7.07 -9.42 4.49
C ASN A 75 -5.90 -8.57 3.98
N PRO A 76 -4.65 -8.94 4.28
CA PRO A 76 -3.49 -8.18 3.85
C PRO A 76 -3.32 -8.26 2.34
N ASN A 77 -3.11 -7.11 1.70
CA ASN A 77 -2.83 -7.04 0.27
C ASN A 77 -1.34 -7.27 -0.03
N GLU A 78 -1.00 -7.49 -1.30
CA GLU A 78 0.37 -7.76 -1.76
C GLU A 78 1.40 -6.71 -1.30
N ILE A 79 1.01 -5.44 -1.19
CA ILE A 79 1.88 -4.35 -0.75
C ILE A 79 2.23 -4.49 0.73
N ILE A 80 1.23 -4.78 1.58
CA ILE A 80 1.42 -5.00 3.02
C ILE A 80 2.31 -6.22 3.25
N ILE A 81 2.08 -7.30 2.49
CA ILE A 81 2.90 -8.52 2.55
C ILE A 81 4.36 -8.22 2.18
N ASN A 82 4.60 -7.48 1.10
CA ASN A 82 5.96 -7.09 0.70
C ASN A 82 6.65 -6.20 1.74
N LEU A 83 5.91 -5.29 2.40
CA LEU A 83 6.45 -4.48 3.49
C LEU A 83 6.80 -5.32 4.72
N LEU A 84 5.99 -6.32 5.05
CA LEU A 84 6.29 -7.27 6.12
C LEU A 84 7.57 -8.06 5.81
N PHE A 85 7.74 -8.57 4.59
CA PHE A 85 8.96 -9.26 4.19
C PHE A 85 10.22 -8.39 4.36
N ASN A 86 10.13 -7.11 3.98
CA ASN A 86 11.22 -6.15 4.20
C ASN A 86 11.52 -5.94 5.69
N ALA A 87 10.49 -5.83 6.53
CA ALA A 87 10.65 -5.74 7.98
C ALA A 87 11.35 -6.98 8.56
N CYS A 88 10.94 -8.19 8.15
CA CYS A 88 11.55 -9.44 8.61
C CYS A 88 13.00 -9.61 8.11
N ALA A 89 13.30 -9.15 6.89
CA ALA A 89 14.65 -9.19 6.34
C ALA A 89 15.63 -8.30 7.12
N GLN A 90 15.17 -7.14 7.61
CA GLN A 90 15.98 -6.27 8.48
C GLN A 90 16.27 -6.88 9.85
N GLN A 91 15.40 -7.78 10.32
CA GLN A 91 15.53 -8.43 11.62
C GLN A 91 16.63 -9.50 11.67
N LYS A 92 17.03 -10.07 10.51
CA LYS A 92 18.09 -11.10 10.41
C LYS A 92 19.52 -10.54 10.28
N ASN A 93 19.68 -9.22 10.23
CA ASN A 93 20.99 -8.56 10.12
C ASN A 93 21.52 -8.03 11.47
N HIS A 94 20.95 -8.49 12.58
CA HIS A 94 21.39 -8.24 13.96
C HIS A 94 21.51 -9.57 14.70
#